data_AF-A0A933S599-F1
#
_entry.id   AF-A0A933S599-F1
#
_cell.length_a   1.000
_cell.length_b   1.000
_cell.length_c   1.000
_cell.angle_alpha   90.00
_cell.angle_beta   90.00
_cell.angle_gamma   90.00
#
_symmetry.space_group_name_H-M   'P 1'
#
loop_
_entity.id
_entity.type
_entity.pdbx_description
1 polymer ?
#
loop_
_entity_poly.entity_id
_entity_poly.type
_entity_poly.pdbx_seq_one_letter_code
_entity_poly.pdbx_strand_id
1 'polypeptide(L)'
;MAWWLTFHLLGMVLWTGGLLTISRMAAYHTAEAPEVQPRLAWVEGRMYWLVAIPGAVITVVTAAGLVASSPADYTDQGWFHGKMVLVGLLIGLNALLHVKLGALKAHPESARKALFSAVHGTIGLTLIGILVMVTVRPF
;
A
#
# COMPACT_ATOMS: atom_id res chain seq x y z
N MET A 1 -13.62 6.04 -19.93
CA MET A 1 -13.71 5.00 -18.89
C MET A 1 -12.51 4.05 -18.91
N ALA A 2 -12.20 3.39 -20.03
CA ALA A 2 -11.13 2.37 -20.09
C ALA A 2 -9.76 2.85 -19.59
N TRP A 3 -9.29 4.02 -20.01
CA TRP A 3 -7.99 4.55 -19.55
C TRP A 3 -7.92 4.78 -18.03
N TRP A 4 -8.98 5.31 -17.44
CA TRP A 4 -9.06 5.50 -15.99
C TRP A 4 -8.94 4.17 -15.24
N LEU A 5 -9.65 3.13 -15.71
CA LEU A 5 -9.57 1.79 -15.14
C LEU A 5 -8.17 1.18 -15.31
N THR A 6 -7.59 1.28 -16.50
CA THR A 6 -6.25 0.75 -16.80
C THR A 6 -5.20 1.36 -15.86
N PHE A 7 -5.15 2.68 -15.75
CA PHE A 7 -4.19 3.34 -14.88
C PHE A 7 -4.51 3.11 -13.40
N HIS A 8 -5.79 2.98 -13.01
CA HIS A 8 -6.16 2.62 -11.65
C HIS A 8 -5.62 1.25 -11.23
N LEU A 9 -5.77 0.24 -12.09
CA LEU A 9 -5.25 -1.10 -11.83
C LEU A 9 -3.72 -1.12 -11.81
N LEU A 10 -3.07 -0.43 -12.76
CA LEU A 10 -1.61 -0.29 -12.78
C LEU A 10 -1.10 0.36 -11.48
N GLY A 11 -1.69 1.50 -11.10
CA GLY A 11 -1.34 2.20 -9.87
C GLY A 11 -1.52 1.30 -8.65
N MET A 12 -2.63 0.56 -8.58
CA MET A 12 -2.93 -0.31 -7.45
C MET A 12 -1.88 -1.42 -7.29
N VAL A 13 -1.46 -2.03 -8.41
CA VAL A 13 -0.40 -3.04 -8.43
C VAL A 13 0.94 -2.45 -7.97
N LEU A 14 1.33 -1.29 -8.50
CA LEU A 14 2.58 -0.61 -8.11
C LEU A 14 2.57 -0.23 -6.63
N TRP A 15 1.44 0.29 -6.15
CA TRP A 15 1.29 0.72 -4.77
C TRP A 15 1.35 -0.45 -3.79
N THR A 16 0.45 -1.43 -3.95
CA THR A 16 0.34 -2.55 -3.01
C THR A 16 1.51 -3.52 -3.14
N GLY A 17 1.98 -3.79 -4.37
CA GLY A 17 3.18 -4.58 -4.61
C GLY A 17 4.44 -3.93 -4.04
N GLY A 18 4.57 -2.61 -4.20
CA GLY A 18 5.64 -1.84 -3.58
C GLY A 18 5.61 -1.95 -2.05
N LEU A 19 4.46 -1.71 -1.44
CA LEU A 19 4.28 -1.80 0.00
C LEU A 19 4.54 -3.20 0.58
N LEU A 20 4.07 -4.27 -0.09
CA LEU A 20 4.33 -5.66 0.32
C LEU A 20 5.82 -5.99 0.24
N THR A 21 6.49 -5.52 -0.81
CA THR A 21 7.94 -5.72 -0.99
C THR A 21 8.72 -5.01 0.11
N ILE A 22 8.43 -3.73 0.33
CA ILE A 22 9.14 -2.91 1.33
C ILE A 22 8.91 -3.44 2.74
N SER A 23 7.67 -3.77 3.11
CA SER A 23 7.36 -4.32 4.44
C SER A 23 8.07 -5.66 4.69
N ARG A 24 8.21 -6.51 3.67
CA ARG A 24 8.94 -7.77 3.78
C ARG A 24 10.45 -7.55 3.91
N MET A 25 11.01 -6.65 3.10
CA MET A 25 12.43 -6.28 3.20
C MET A 25 12.76 -5.68 4.56
N ALA A 26 11.93 -4.76 5.06
CA ALA A 26 12.11 -4.14 6.37
C ALA A 26 12.05 -5.17 7.52
N ALA A 27 11.21 -6.21 7.41
CA ALA A 27 11.19 -7.29 8.38
C ALA A 27 12.52 -8.08 8.41
N TYR A 28 13.16 -8.27 7.25
CA TYR A 28 14.48 -8.91 7.17
C TYR A 28 15.57 -7.98 7.68
N HIS A 29 15.54 -6.70 7.30
CA HIS A 29 16.49 -5.68 7.73
C HIS A 29 16.73 -5.67 9.25
N THR A 30 15.70 -5.89 10.07
CA THR A 30 15.84 -5.98 11.55
C THR A 30 16.77 -7.08 12.06
N ALA A 31 17.09 -8.09 11.25
CA ALA A 31 17.93 -9.22 11.61
C ALA A 31 19.25 -9.28 10.82
N GLU A 32 19.50 -8.31 9.94
CA GLU A 32 20.67 -8.29 9.06
C GLU A 32 21.88 -7.63 9.74
N ALA A 33 23.06 -8.02 9.27
CA ALA A 33 24.33 -7.53 9.81
C ALA A 33 24.49 -6.01 9.58
N PRO A 34 25.13 -5.26 10.51
CA PRO A 34 25.26 -3.80 10.44
C PRO A 34 25.83 -3.26 9.12
N GLU A 35 26.69 -4.03 8.45
CA GLU A 35 27.31 -3.66 7.18
C GLU A 35 26.30 -3.62 6.01
N VAL A 36 25.21 -4.39 6.11
CA VAL A 36 24.19 -4.54 5.08
C VAL A 36 23.03 -3.54 5.29
N GLN A 37 22.77 -3.13 6.53
CA GLN A 37 21.64 -2.28 6.91
C GLN A 37 21.55 -0.95 6.13
N PRO A 38 22.64 -0.17 5.93
CA PRO A 38 22.56 1.08 5.17
C PRO A 38 22.12 0.88 3.72
N ARG A 39 22.54 -0.23 3.10
CA ARG A 39 22.16 -0.58 1.73
C ARG A 39 20.68 -0.96 1.66
N LEU A 40 20.17 -1.72 2.63
CA LEU A 40 18.76 -2.06 2.73
C LEU A 40 17.90 -0.82 2.93
N ALA A 41 18.27 0.07 3.86
CA ALA A 41 17.58 1.33 4.08
C ALA A 41 17.51 2.19 2.80
N TRP A 42 18.58 2.20 2.00
CA TRP A 42 18.60 2.90 0.72
C TRP A 42 17.63 2.29 -0.31
N VAL A 43 17.64 0.96 -0.47
CA VAL A 43 16.73 0.26 -1.40
C VAL A 43 15.28 0.42 -0.97
N GLU A 44 14.97 0.24 0.31
CA GLU A 44 13.63 0.40 0.89
C GLU A 44 13.08 1.81 0.65
N GLY A 45 13.89 2.84 0.95
CA GLY A 45 13.53 4.23 0.70
C GLY A 45 13.31 4.53 -0.78
N ARG A 46 14.15 3.97 -1.66
CA ARG A 46 14.01 4.15 -3.12
C ARG A 46 12.76 3.46 -3.65
N MET A 47 12.46 2.23 -3.22
CA MET A 47 11.22 1.55 -3.60
C MET A 47 9.99 2.30 -3.08
N TYR A 48 10.05 2.84 -1.86
CA TYR A 48 8.94 3.61 -1.30
C TYR A 48 8.64 4.85 -2.16
N TRP A 49 9.66 5.66 -2.44
CA TRP A 49 9.46 6.92 -3.15
C TRP A 49 9.32 6.79 -4.67
N LEU A 50 9.93 5.78 -5.30
CA LEU A 50 9.87 5.61 -6.76
C LEU A 50 8.78 4.66 -7.23
N VAL A 51 8.29 3.76 -6.38
CA VAL A 51 7.29 2.74 -6.77
C VAL A 51 6.00 2.92 -6.00
N ALA A 52 6.05 2.82 -4.66
CA ALA A 52 4.83 2.80 -3.85
C ALA A 52 4.07 4.13 -3.89
N ILE A 53 4.75 5.27 -3.71
CA ILE A 53 4.12 6.59 -3.73
C ILE A 53 3.55 6.97 -5.10
N PRO A 54 4.30 6.85 -6.23
CA PRO A 54 3.73 7.10 -7.54
C PRO A 54 2.56 6.18 -7.86
N GLY A 55 2.64 4.90 -7.49
CA GLY A 55 1.53 3.97 -7.59
C GLY A 55 0.29 4.43 -6.82
N ALA A 56 0.46 4.91 -5.58
CA ALA A 56 -0.62 5.44 -4.77
C ALA A 56 -1.29 6.66 -5.42
N VAL A 57 -0.47 7.61 -5.89
CA VAL A 57 -0.96 8.82 -6.57
C VAL A 57 -1.76 8.45 -7.82
N ILE A 58 -1.22 7.58 -8.67
CA ILE A 58 -1.92 7.11 -9.87
C ILE A 58 -3.25 6.45 -9.48
N THR A 59 -3.24 5.56 -8.49
CA THR A 59 -4.44 4.85 -8.02
C THR A 59 -5.54 5.82 -7.57
N VAL A 60 -5.19 6.80 -6.73
CA VAL A 60 -6.15 7.73 -6.14
C VAL A 60 -6.69 8.72 -7.17
N VAL A 61 -5.83 9.29 -8.00
CA VAL A 61 -6.24 10.25 -9.05
C VAL A 61 -7.17 9.58 -10.06
N THR A 62 -6.84 8.36 -10.49
CA THR A 62 -7.66 7.62 -11.45
C THR A 62 -8.93 7.06 -10.82
N ALA A 63 -8.92 6.72 -9.52
CA ALA A 63 -10.14 6.39 -8.78
C ALA A 63 -11.11 7.57 -8.74
N ALA A 64 -10.61 8.77 -8.46
CA ALA A 64 -11.42 9.99 -8.49
C ALA A 64 -11.98 10.24 -9.90
N GLY A 65 -11.17 10.02 -10.95
CA GLY A 65 -11.62 10.08 -12.34
C GLY A 65 -12.73 9.08 -12.69
N LEU A 66 -12.63 7.83 -12.21
CA LEU A 66 -13.66 6.80 -12.38
C LEU A 66 -14.98 7.23 -11.73
N VAL A 67 -14.94 7.66 -10.47
CA VAL A 67 -16.14 8.08 -9.73
C VAL A 67 -16.76 9.33 -10.36
N ALA A 68 -15.95 10.32 -10.76
CA ALA A 68 -16.45 11.53 -11.41
C ALA A 68 -17.10 11.24 -12.77
N SER A 69 -16.65 10.21 -13.49
CA SER A 69 -17.20 9.86 -14.80
C SER A 69 -18.54 9.08 -14.73
N SER A 70 -18.83 8.43 -13.61
CA SER A 70 -20.09 7.71 -13.38
C SER A 70 -20.53 7.78 -11.90
N PRO A 71 -20.94 8.94 -11.36
CA PRO A 71 -21.22 9.07 -9.93
C PRO A 71 -22.34 8.12 -9.44
N ALA A 72 -23.41 8.00 -10.24
CA ALA A 72 -24.57 7.15 -9.93
C ALA A 72 -24.24 5.66 -9.82
N ASP A 73 -23.14 5.20 -10.44
CA ASP A 73 -22.73 3.79 -10.41
C ASP A 73 -22.00 3.41 -9.10
N TYR A 74 -21.62 4.39 -8.27
CA TYR A 74 -20.77 4.15 -7.09
C TYR A 74 -21.36 4.70 -5.78
N THR A 75 -22.05 5.84 -5.78
CA THR A 75 -22.42 6.54 -4.54
C THR A 75 -23.52 5.87 -3.72
N ASP A 76 -24.37 5.05 -4.34
CA ASP A 76 -25.51 4.41 -3.67
C ASP A 76 -25.28 2.91 -3.38
N GLN A 77 -24.07 2.40 -3.63
CA GLN A 77 -23.76 0.98 -3.46
C GLN A 77 -22.90 0.77 -2.22
N GLY A 78 -23.36 -0.05 -1.29
CA GLY A 78 -22.68 -0.19 -0.01
C GLY A 78 -21.27 -0.76 -0.15
N TRP A 79 -21.01 -1.66 -1.11
CA TRP A 79 -19.67 -2.20 -1.35
C TRP A 79 -18.64 -1.08 -1.64
N PHE A 80 -19.06 0.04 -2.21
CA PHE A 80 -18.19 1.18 -2.47
C PHE A 80 -17.73 1.83 -1.17
N HIS A 81 -18.63 2.05 -0.21
CA HIS A 81 -18.28 2.55 1.12
C HIS A 81 -17.34 1.58 1.86
N GLY A 82 -17.62 0.28 1.79
CA GLY A 82 -16.74 -0.76 2.35
C GLY A 82 -15.34 -0.72 1.74
N LYS A 83 -15.25 -0.60 0.40
CA LYS A 83 -13.98 -0.44 -0.31
C LYS A 83 -13.23 0.83 0.13
N MET A 84 -13.93 1.95 0.32
CA MET A 84 -13.30 3.21 0.74
C MET A 84 -12.70 3.12 2.15
N VAL A 85 -13.34 2.39 3.08
CA VAL A 85 -12.77 2.11 4.40
C VAL A 85 -11.46 1.32 4.28
N LEU A 86 -11.43 0.29 3.44
CA LEU A 86 -10.21 -0.51 3.21
C LEU A 86 -9.11 0.30 2.53
N VAL A 87 -9.45 1.18 1.58
CA VAL A 87 -8.48 2.11 0.98
C VAL A 87 -7.93 3.09 2.04
N GLY A 88 -8.79 3.61 2.92
CA GLY A 88 -8.35 4.44 4.05
C GLY A 88 -7.39 3.70 4.99
N LEU A 89 -7.68 2.43 5.30
CA LEU A 89 -6.77 1.56 6.04
C LEU A 89 -5.43 1.38 5.31
N LEU A 90 -5.44 1.15 4.00
CA LEU A 90 -4.22 1.02 3.20
C LEU A 90 -3.37 2.29 3.22
N ILE A 91 -3.99 3.48 3.15
CA ILE A 91 -3.30 4.77 3.31
C ILE A 91 -2.69 4.89 4.70
N GLY A 92 -3.42 4.50 5.74
CA GLY A 92 -2.92 4.46 7.12
C GLY A 92 -1.71 3.54 7.27
N LEU A 93 -1.76 2.33 6.68
CA LEU A 93 -0.64 1.39 6.66
C LEU A 93 0.56 1.92 5.87
N ASN A 94 0.32 2.61 4.75
CA ASN A 94 1.36 3.28 3.97
C ASN A 94 2.10 4.33 4.81
N ALA A 95 1.36 5.21 5.49
CA ALA A 95 1.92 6.25 6.36
C ALA A 95 2.65 5.65 7.57
N LEU A 96 2.08 4.61 8.20
CA LEU A 96 2.72 3.88 9.29
C LEU A 96 4.06 3.30 8.82
N LEU A 97 4.08 2.62 7.67
CA LEU A 97 5.29 2.02 7.12
C LEU A 97 6.36 3.09 6.85
N HIS A 98 5.99 4.24 6.30
CA HIS A 98 6.90 5.37 6.10
C HIS A 98 7.60 5.81 7.39
N VAL A 99 6.82 6.06 8.44
CA VAL A 99 7.35 6.48 9.75
C VAL A 99 8.28 5.39 10.33
N LYS A 100 7.88 4.12 10.21
CA LYS A 100 8.66 3.00 10.75
C LYS A 100 9.94 2.72 9.96
N LEU A 101 9.98 2.96 8.66
CA LEU A 101 11.22 2.90 7.87
C LEU A 101 12.20 4.00 8.26
N GLY A 102 11.70 5.21 8.52
CA GLY A 102 12.52 6.30 9.06
C GLY A 102 13.13 5.95 10.42
N ALA A 103 12.32 5.38 11.32
CA ALA A 103 12.79 4.91 12.63
C ALA A 103 13.77 3.74 12.52
N LEU A 104 13.51 2.78 11.63
CA LEU A 104 14.40 1.63 11.37
C LEU A 104 15.78 2.08 10.88
N LYS A 105 15.82 3.09 10.01
CA LYS A 105 17.08 3.67 9.52
C LYS A 105 17.87 4.38 10.63
N ALA A 106 17.19 5.04 11.57
CA ALA A 106 17.83 5.81 12.63
C ALA A 106 18.26 4.94 13.82
N HIS A 107 17.44 3.96 14.20
CA HIS A 107 17.60 3.12 15.39
C HIS A 107 17.27 1.66 15.08
N PRO A 108 18.07 0.98 14.23
CA PRO A 108 17.78 -0.37 13.77
C PRO A 108 17.67 -1.40 14.91
N GLU A 109 18.40 -1.20 16.01
CA GLU A 109 18.38 -2.03 17.21
C GLU A 109 17.04 -2.01 17.96
N SER A 110 16.25 -0.94 17.79
CA SER A 110 14.94 -0.79 18.44
C SER A 110 13.79 -1.41 17.63
N ALA A 111 14.08 -1.82 16.39
CA ALA A 111 13.07 -2.25 15.45
C ALA A 111 12.64 -3.71 15.68
N ARG A 112 11.33 -3.97 15.57
CA ARG A 112 10.75 -5.30 15.82
C ARG A 112 10.32 -5.95 14.51
N LYS A 113 10.93 -7.06 14.13
CA LYS A 113 10.54 -7.91 12.98
C LYS A 113 9.03 -8.21 12.94
N ALA A 114 8.45 -8.50 14.10
CA ALA A 114 7.04 -8.83 14.26
C ALA A 114 6.12 -7.71 13.78
N LEU A 115 6.50 -6.44 14.00
CA LEU A 115 5.72 -5.28 13.55
C LEU A 115 5.66 -5.23 12.01
N PHE A 116 6.79 -5.31 11.34
CA PHE A 116 6.84 -5.27 9.87
C PHE A 116 6.15 -6.49 9.24
N SER A 117 6.28 -7.66 9.86
CA SER A 117 5.58 -8.88 9.42
C SER A 117 4.05 -8.75 9.58
N ALA A 118 3.59 -8.16 10.68
CA ALA A 118 2.17 -7.87 10.88
C ALA A 118 1.66 -6.86 9.86
N VAL A 119 2.39 -5.76 9.63
CA VAL A 119 2.04 -4.76 8.61
C VAL A 119 1.96 -5.39 7.23
N HIS A 120 2.92 -6.24 6.84
CA HIS A 120 2.89 -6.98 5.58
C HIS A 120 1.61 -7.83 5.45
N GLY A 121 1.28 -8.62 6.48
CA GLY A 121 0.07 -9.43 6.52
C GLY A 121 -1.21 -8.59 6.39
N THR A 122 -1.29 -7.47 7.12
CA THR A 122 -2.44 -6.56 7.06
C THR A 122 -2.59 -5.92 5.68
N ILE A 123 -1.49 -5.54 5.02
CA ILE A 123 -1.54 -4.99 3.64
C ILE A 123 -2.07 -6.05 2.67
N GLY A 124 -1.59 -7.29 2.76
CA GLY A 124 -2.07 -8.40 1.93
C GLY A 124 -3.57 -8.68 2.15
N LEU A 125 -3.99 -8.74 3.42
CA LEU A 125 -5.40 -8.95 3.77
C LEU A 125 -6.30 -7.80 3.29
N THR A 126 -5.83 -6.56 3.43
CA THR A 126 -6.54 -5.36 2.95
C THR A 126 -6.71 -5.41 1.43
N LEU A 127 -5.66 -5.79 0.69
CA LEU A 127 -5.73 -5.98 -0.77
C LEU A 127 -6.76 -7.05 -1.14
N ILE A 128 -6.76 -8.21 -0.47
CA ILE A 128 -7.76 -9.26 -0.70
C ILE A 128 -9.17 -8.72 -0.46
N GLY A 129 -9.38 -8.00 0.65
CA GLY A 129 -10.67 -7.36 0.95
C GLY A 129 -11.11 -6.39 -0.15
N ILE A 130 -10.20 -5.53 -0.64
CA ILE A 130 -10.49 -4.60 -1.74
C ILE A 130 -10.90 -5.35 -3.01
N LEU A 131 -10.21 -6.44 -3.34
CA LEU A 131 -10.52 -7.26 -4.51
C LEU A 131 -11.88 -7.94 -4.38
N VAL A 132 -12.19 -8.52 -3.22
CA VAL A 132 -13.52 -9.12 -2.96
C VAL A 132 -14.62 -8.09 -3.07
N MET A 133 -14.44 -6.88 -2.51
CA MET A 133 -15.45 -5.82 -2.59
C MET A 133 -15.73 -5.40 -4.03
N VAL A 134 -14.72 -5.34 -4.90
CA VAL A 134 -14.92 -4.91 -6.29
C VAL A 134 -15.44 -6.02 -7.21
N THR A 135 -15.11 -7.29 -6.94
CA THR A 135 -15.51 -8.43 -7.78
C THR A 135 -16.85 -9.04 -7.37
N VAL A 136 -17.07 -9.23 -6.06
CA VAL A 136 -18.27 -9.90 -5.54
C VAL A 136 -19.42 -8.91 -5.34
N ARG A 137 -19.11 -7.64 -5.02
CA ARG A 137 -20.10 -6.58 -4.74
C ARG A 137 -21.26 -7.07 -3.84
N PRO A 138 -20.96 -7.51 -2.60
CA PRO A 138 -21.91 -8.29 -1.81
C PRO A 138 -23.13 -7.52 -1.29
N PHE A 139 -23.22 -6.20 -1.50
CA PHE A 139 -24.28 -5.31 -1.04
C PHE A 139 -24.26 -3.97 -1.76
#